data_AF-A0A969IZ73-F1
#
_entry.id   AF-A0A969IZ73-F1
#
_cell.length_a   1.000
_cell.length_b   1.000
_cell.length_c   1.000
_cell.angle_alpha   90.00
_cell.angle_beta   90.00
_cell.angle_gamma   90.00
#
_symmetry.space_group_name_H-M   'P 1'
#
loop_
_entity.id
_entity.type
_entity.pdbx_description
1 polymer ?
#
loop_
_entity_poly.entity_id
_entity_poly.type
_entity_poly.pdbx_seq_one_letter_code
_entity_poly.pdbx_strand_id
1 'polypeptide(L)'
;MAQEFVPSPSESSEIPKPPQSSGLSKPKREPVRVMVIGSRHGVNVIIQTLHSKDFANADDWSELQIEPVTGQMMSVVTKYVWSE
;
A
#
# COMPACT_ATOMS: atom_id res chain seq x y z
N MET A 1 43.98 -38.75 20.96
CA MET A 1 44.01 -38.37 19.54
C MET A 1 42.90 -37.36 19.33
N ALA A 2 43.25 -36.07 19.20
CA ALA A 2 42.29 -35.00 18.96
C ALA A 2 42.06 -34.87 17.45
N GLN A 3 40.81 -34.85 17.01
CA GLN A 3 40.46 -34.54 15.63
C GLN A 3 39.93 -33.11 15.62
N GLU A 4 40.81 -32.18 15.20
CA GLU A 4 40.47 -30.78 14.95
C GLU A 4 39.55 -30.71 13.73
N PHE A 5 38.33 -30.24 13.96
CA PHE A 5 37.37 -29.95 12.90
C PHE A 5 37.72 -28.60 12.29
N VAL A 6 38.43 -28.61 11.16
CA VAL A 6 38.69 -27.40 10.37
C VAL A 6 37.44 -27.05 9.55
N PRO A 7 36.77 -25.91 9.77
CA PRO A 7 35.75 -25.46 8.84
C PRO A 7 36.45 -25.00 7.56
N SER A 8 36.06 -25.61 6.44
CA SER A 8 36.55 -25.24 5.11
C SER A 8 36.06 -23.83 4.76
N PRO A 9 36.90 -22.96 4.14
CA PRO A 9 36.49 -21.62 3.78
C PRO A 9 35.73 -21.62 2.45
N SER A 10 34.76 -20.71 2.36
CA SER A 10 34.08 -20.28 1.13
C SER A 10 32.83 -21.07 0.74
N GLU A 11 31.88 -21.20 1.67
CA GLU A 11 30.47 -21.16 1.27
C GLU A 11 30.15 -19.68 1.02
N SER A 12 30.35 -19.25 -0.23
CA SER A 12 29.98 -17.90 -0.70
C SER A 12 28.49 -17.75 -0.46
N SER A 13 28.14 -16.97 0.56
CA SER A 13 26.78 -16.59 0.91
C SER A 13 26.16 -15.90 -0.30
N GLU A 14 25.51 -16.68 -1.15
CA GLU A 14 24.65 -16.15 -2.20
C GLU A 14 23.38 -15.70 -1.50
N ILE A 15 23.44 -14.48 -0.96
CA ILE A 15 22.28 -13.74 -0.50
C ILE A 15 21.29 -13.78 -1.66
N PRO A 16 20.08 -14.37 -1.51
CA PRO A 16 19.11 -14.35 -2.58
C PRO A 16 18.76 -12.89 -2.84
N LYS A 17 19.30 -12.36 -3.94
CA LYS A 17 18.99 -11.03 -4.45
C LYS A 17 17.46 -10.98 -4.61
N PRO A 18 16.76 -9.98 -4.04
CA PRO A 18 15.32 -9.87 -4.25
C PRO A 18 15.06 -9.89 -5.75
N PRO A 19 14.01 -10.59 -6.21
CA PRO A 19 13.74 -10.73 -7.64
C PRO A 19 13.75 -9.34 -8.26
N GLN A 20 14.74 -9.08 -9.11
CA GLN A 20 14.74 -7.89 -9.95
C GLN A 20 13.50 -8.03 -10.81
N SER A 21 12.44 -7.31 -10.42
CA SER A 21 11.20 -7.24 -11.19
C SER A 21 11.60 -6.76 -12.58
N SER A 22 11.60 -7.73 -13.50
CA SER A 22 11.72 -7.53 -14.93
C SER A 22 10.78 -6.39 -15.29
N GLY A 23 11.31 -5.38 -15.99
CA GLY A 23 10.64 -4.11 -16.24
C GLY A 23 9.17 -4.31 -16.59
N LEU A 24 8.30 -4.12 -15.60
CA LEU A 24 6.90 -3.90 -15.87
C LEU A 24 6.88 -2.59 -16.65
N SER A 25 6.47 -2.65 -17.91
CA SER A 25 5.96 -1.49 -18.62
C SER A 25 5.15 -0.68 -17.61
N LYS A 26 5.58 0.57 -17.33
CA LYS A 26 4.91 1.45 -16.38
C LYS A 26 3.41 1.31 -16.64
N PRO A 27 2.59 0.98 -15.63
CA PRO A 27 1.17 0.82 -15.89
C PRO A 27 0.69 2.07 -16.61
N LYS A 28 -0.03 1.92 -17.72
CA LYS A 28 -0.71 3.02 -18.44
C LYS A 28 -1.77 3.71 -17.56
N ARG A 29 -1.80 3.37 -16.27
CA ARG A 29 -2.71 3.88 -15.28
C ARG A 29 -1.91 4.44 -14.12
N GLU A 30 -2.22 5.68 -13.77
CA GLU A 30 -1.69 6.40 -12.63
C GLU A 30 -2.50 6.09 -11.37
N PRO A 31 -1.85 5.70 -10.26
CA PRO A 31 -2.52 5.55 -8.98
C PRO A 31 -2.75 6.92 -8.32
N VAL A 32 -4.02 7.31 -8.19
CA VAL A 32 -4.46 8.53 -7.50
C VAL A 32 -5.02 8.16 -6.14
N ARG A 33 -4.45 8.72 -5.07
CA ARG A 33 -4.97 8.56 -3.70
C ARG A 33 -5.95 9.68 -3.40
N VAL A 34 -7.13 9.29 -2.92
CA VAL A 34 -8.16 10.22 -2.44
C VAL A 34 -8.33 10.00 -0.95
N MET A 35 -8.23 11.08 -0.19
CA MET A 35 -8.34 11.08 1.26
C MET A 35 -9.47 12.02 1.69
N VAL A 36 -10.31 11.53 2.59
CA VAL A 36 -11.40 12.29 3.21
C VAL A 36 -11.07 12.43 4.69
N ILE A 37 -11.06 13.66 5.21
CA ILE A 37 -10.76 13.98 6.61
C ILE A 37 -11.94 14.76 7.20
N GLY A 38 -12.37 14.42 8.41
CA GLY A 38 -13.44 15.13 9.09
C GLY A 38 -13.94 14.42 10.35
N SER A 39 -15.17 14.73 10.75
CA SER A 39 -15.85 13.96 11.81
C SER A 39 -16.15 12.53 11.33
N ARG A 40 -16.23 11.56 12.24
CA ARG A 40 -16.60 10.18 11.91
C ARG A 40 -17.87 10.09 11.07
N HIS A 41 -18.89 10.87 11.45
CA HIS A 41 -20.15 10.92 10.71
C HIS A 41 -19.97 11.52 9.32
N GLY A 42 -19.27 12.66 9.20
CA GLY A 42 -19.02 13.32 7.92
C GLY A 42 -18.26 12.44 6.94
N VAL A 43 -17.20 11.76 7.39
CA VAL A 43 -16.42 10.83 6.55
C VAL A 43 -17.32 9.71 6.02
N ASN A 44 -18.11 9.07 6.88
CA ASN A 44 -19.02 8.01 6.46
C ASN A 44 -20.08 8.49 5.45
N VAL A 45 -20.67 9.67 5.66
CA VAL A 45 -21.63 10.25 4.72
C VAL A 45 -20.99 10.49 3.35
N ILE A 46 -19.76 11.02 3.31
CA ILE A 46 -19.02 11.25 2.06
C ILE A 46 -18.70 9.92 1.37
N ILE A 47 -18.21 8.91 2.09
CA ILE A 47 -17.93 7.58 1.52
C ILE A 47 -19.18 6.98 0.89
N GLN A 48 -20.31 6.99 1.60
CA GLN A 48 -21.58 6.46 1.09
C GLN A 48 -22.08 7.25 -0.12
N THR A 49 -21.90 8.58 -0.11
CA THR A 49 -22.26 9.44 -1.25
C THR A 49 -21.40 9.10 -2.47
N LEU A 50 -20.09 8.92 -2.31
CA LEU A 50 -19.19 8.55 -3.39
C LEU A 50 -19.47 7.14 -3.92
N HIS A 51 -19.84 6.22 -3.04
CA HIS A 51 -20.31 4.89 -3.42
C HIS A 51 -21.58 4.94 -4.27
N SER A 52 -22.57 5.74 -3.88
CA SER A 52 -23.80 5.92 -4.67
C SER A 52 -23.59 6.53 -6.06
N LYS A 53 -22.41 7.10 -6.31
CA LYS A 53 -22.00 7.70 -7.59
C LYS A 53 -21.03 6.82 -8.38
N ASP A 54 -20.89 5.54 -7.99
CA ASP A 54 -19.96 4.58 -8.60
C ASP A 54 -18.49 5.05 -8.60
N PHE A 55 -18.13 5.95 -7.68
CA PHE A 55 -16.75 6.43 -7.60
C PHE A 55 -15.82 5.35 -7.03
N ALA A 56 -16.21 4.71 -5.94
CA ALA A 56 -15.53 3.59 -5.29
C ALA A 56 -16.51 2.82 -4.41
N ASN A 57 -16.32 1.51 -4.23
CA ASN A 57 -17.11 0.75 -3.26
C ASN A 57 -16.77 1.22 -1.84
N ALA A 58 -17.73 1.20 -0.92
CA ALA A 58 -17.49 1.52 0.49
C ALA A 58 -16.38 0.64 1.10
N ASP A 59 -16.30 -0.63 0.69
CA ASP A 59 -15.26 -1.57 1.15
C ASP A 59 -13.87 -1.33 0.53
N ASP A 60 -13.77 -0.52 -0.53
CA ASP A 60 -12.47 -0.15 -1.13
C ASP A 60 -11.72 0.89 -0.28
N TRP A 61 -12.44 1.56 0.62
CA TRP A 61 -11.88 2.56 1.52
C TRP A 61 -11.16 1.89 2.68
N SER A 62 -10.07 2.52 3.12
CA SER A 62 -9.41 2.08 4.35
C SER A 62 -10.34 2.20 5.55
N GLU A 63 -10.09 1.39 6.56
CA GLU A 63 -10.69 1.60 7.88
C GLU A 63 -10.46 3.05 8.35
N LEU A 64 -11.44 3.57 9.10
CA LEU A 64 -11.35 4.90 9.69
C LEU A 64 -10.18 4.97 10.66
N GLN A 65 -9.28 5.89 10.41
CA GLN A 65 -8.08 6.12 11.19
C GLN A 65 -8.06 7.55 11.72
N ILE A 66 -7.28 7.80 12.77
CA ILE A 66 -7.06 9.16 13.26
C ILE A 66 -5.95 9.78 12.41
N GLU A 67 -6.24 10.95 11.84
CA GLU A 67 -5.30 11.76 11.08
C GLU A 67 -4.29 12.42 12.04
N PRO A 68 -2.98 12.30 11.80
CA PRO A 68 -1.96 12.67 12.77
C PRO A 68 -1.82 14.18 13.02
N VAL A 69 -2.21 15.05 12.06
CA VAL A 69 -2.02 16.50 12.17
C VAL A 69 -3.16 17.17 12.94
N THR A 70 -4.39 16.76 12.70
CA THR A 70 -5.62 17.40 13.18
C THR A 70 -6.34 16.57 14.24
N GLY A 71 -6.02 15.28 14.37
CA GLY A 71 -6.75 14.34 15.22
C GLY A 71 -8.14 13.98 14.70
N GLN A 72 -8.49 14.40 13.48
CA GLN A 72 -9.78 14.09 12.86
C GLN A 72 -9.80 12.66 12.31
N MET A 73 -10.99 12.14 12.01
CA MET A 73 -11.10 10.85 11.35
C MET A 73 -10.74 11.00 9.88
N MET A 74 -10.02 10.03 9.34
CA MET A 74 -9.68 9.96 7.93
C MET A 74 -9.93 8.57 7.36
N SER A 75 -10.16 8.53 6.05
CA SER A 75 -10.19 7.30 5.26
C SER A 75 -9.64 7.58 3.87
N VAL A 76 -8.98 6.58 3.28
CA VAL A 76 -8.24 6.71 2.02
C VAL A 76 -8.65 5.62 1.05
N VAL A 77 -8.81 5.97 -0.22
CA VAL A 77 -8.96 5.03 -1.34
C VAL A 77 -7.94 5.33 -2.43
N THR A 78 -7.46 4.29 -3.12
CA THR A 78 -6.59 4.45 -4.30
C THR A 78 -7.35 4.07 -5.57
N LYS A 79 -7.39 4.97 -6.54
CA LYS A 79 -7.97 4.73 -7.87
C LYS A 79 -6.89 4.70 -8.93
N TYR A 80 -7.08 3.87 -9.95
CA TYR A 80 -6.20 3.82 -11.11
C TYR A 80 -6.89 4.53 -12.26
N VAL A 81 -6.39 5.70 -12.63
CA VAL A 81 -6.88 6.49 -13.77
C VAL A 81 -5.94 6.30 -14.96
N TRP A 82 -6.44 6.40 -16.19
CA TRP A 82 -5.55 6.32 -17.35
C TRP A 82 -4.70 7.58 -17.43
N SER A 83 -3.38 7.41 -17.53
CA SER A 83 -2.46 8.47 -17.89
C SER A 83 -2.30 8.45 -19.42
N GLU A 84 -2.67 9.54 -20.07
CA GLU A 84 -2.52 9.72 -21.53
C GLU A 84 -1.07 10.00 -21.93
#